data_AF-A0AAN6N820-F1
#
_entry.id   AF-A0AAN6N820-F1
#
_cell.length_a   1.000
_cell.length_b   1.000
_cell.length_c   1.000
_cell.angle_alpha   90.00
_cell.angle_beta   90.00
_cell.angle_gamma   90.00
#
_symmetry.space_group_name_H-M   'P 1'
#
loop_
_entity.id
_entity.type
_entity.pdbx_description
1 polymer ?
#
loop_
_entity_poly.entity_id
_entity_poly.type
_entity_poly.pdbx_seq_one_letter_code
_entity_poly.pdbx_strand_id
1 'polypeptide(L)'
;MHISTLLPFFLCALAAAHPDTYYSNFTQTCENITLVGTSSLVALCNANLTDQNQTPRPNRLDLNQCVGLEQNTGTLEFAVNGKFTTGCIDCYVMPINNTATTQTHNSSTAFTCACLPYQGYLGQDNHPLETTLNLDEGIGNFNGVLKCIGGFTGS
;
A
#
# COMPACT_ATOMS: atom_id res chain seq x y z
N MET A 1 -8.04 -55.76 -41.37
CA MET A 1 -7.15 -55.01 -40.46
C MET A 1 -7.98 -53.90 -39.85
N HIS A 2 -8.41 -54.04 -38.60
CA HIS A 2 -9.06 -52.97 -37.83
C HIS A 2 -8.00 -52.28 -36.99
N ILE A 3 -7.81 -50.97 -37.18
CA ILE A 3 -6.94 -50.13 -36.38
C ILE A 3 -7.84 -49.44 -35.34
N SER A 4 -7.80 -49.94 -34.11
CA SER A 4 -8.42 -49.28 -32.95
C SER A 4 -7.54 -48.12 -32.51
N THR A 5 -8.04 -46.90 -32.66
CA THR A 5 -7.44 -45.67 -32.16
C THR A 5 -7.83 -45.46 -30.70
N LEU A 6 -6.86 -45.59 -29.79
CA LEU A 6 -6.99 -45.21 -28.38
C LEU A 6 -6.88 -43.69 -28.27
N LEU A 7 -7.97 -43.02 -27.86
CA LEU A 7 -7.92 -41.62 -27.44
C LEU A 7 -7.25 -41.53 -26.05
N PRO A 8 -6.20 -40.70 -25.87
CA PRO A 8 -5.69 -40.38 -24.55
C PRO A 8 -6.66 -39.41 -23.87
N PHE A 9 -7.24 -39.83 -22.75
CA PHE A 9 -7.93 -38.95 -21.81
C PHE A 9 -6.91 -37.98 -21.21
N PHE A 10 -6.90 -36.74 -21.72
CA PHE A 10 -6.24 -35.61 -21.07
C PHE A 10 -7.03 -35.26 -19.80
N LEU A 11 -6.57 -35.78 -18.66
CA LEU A 11 -6.96 -35.30 -17.33
C LEU A 11 -6.39 -33.89 -17.15
N CYS A 12 -7.16 -32.87 -17.53
CA CYS A 12 -6.92 -31.51 -17.07
C CYS A 12 -7.16 -31.47 -15.55
N ALA A 13 -6.08 -31.51 -14.77
CA ALA A 13 -6.12 -31.16 -13.36
C ALA A 13 -6.53 -29.69 -13.24
N LEU A 14 -7.76 -29.41 -12.80
CA LEU A 14 -8.14 -28.07 -12.34
C LEU A 14 -7.33 -27.77 -11.08
N ALA A 15 -6.33 -26.90 -11.20
CA ALA A 15 -5.75 -26.26 -10.04
C ALA A 15 -6.85 -25.44 -9.36
N ALA A 16 -7.21 -25.79 -8.12
CA ALA A 16 -8.08 -24.97 -7.30
C ALA A 16 -7.37 -23.65 -7.01
N ALA A 17 -7.80 -22.58 -7.67
CA ALA A 17 -7.39 -21.23 -7.32
C ALA A 17 -7.84 -20.97 -5.89
N HIS A 18 -6.90 -20.74 -4.98
CA HIS A 18 -7.24 -20.28 -3.64
C HIS A 18 -7.84 -18.88 -3.78
N PRO A 19 -8.98 -18.58 -3.12
CA PRO A 19 -9.53 -17.23 -3.15
C PRO A 19 -8.49 -16.28 -2.57
N ASP A 20 -8.02 -15.34 -3.38
CA ASP A 20 -7.09 -14.32 -2.92
C ASP A 20 -7.79 -13.46 -1.87
N THR A 21 -7.32 -13.53 -0.62
CA THR A 21 -7.84 -12.69 0.45
C THR A 21 -7.34 -11.27 0.23
N TYR A 22 -8.27 -10.33 0.11
CA TYR A 22 -8.00 -8.92 -0.12
C TYR A 22 -8.42 -8.09 1.09
N TYR A 23 -7.47 -7.29 1.60
CA TYR A 23 -7.74 -6.30 2.64
C TYR A 23 -7.36 -4.93 2.10
N SER A 24 -8.34 -4.03 2.01
CA SER A 24 -8.11 -2.64 1.59
C SER A 24 -7.24 -1.87 2.58
N ASN A 25 -7.32 -2.22 3.87
CA ASN A 25 -6.58 -1.57 4.95
C ASN A 25 -5.47 -2.52 5.41
N PHE A 26 -4.25 -2.31 4.93
CA PHE A 26 -3.15 -3.24 5.18
C PHE A 26 -2.79 -3.35 6.68
N THR A 27 -2.98 -2.29 7.47
CA THR A 27 -2.67 -2.26 8.92
C THR A 27 -3.43 -3.30 9.73
N GLN A 28 -4.58 -3.78 9.25
CA GLN A 28 -5.34 -4.85 9.92
C GLN A 28 -4.59 -6.19 9.90
N THR A 29 -3.70 -6.36 8.92
CA THR A 29 -3.08 -7.64 8.57
C THR A 29 -1.56 -7.57 8.54
N CYS A 30 -1.00 -6.39 8.77
CA CYS A 30 0.43 -6.14 8.73
C CYS A 30 0.88 -5.42 10.00
N GLU A 31 2.08 -5.73 10.46
CA GLU A 31 2.70 -5.19 11.67
C GLU A 31 4.14 -4.75 11.40
N ASN A 32 4.79 -4.12 12.40
CA ASN A 32 6.15 -3.59 12.30
C ASN A 32 6.36 -2.68 11.07
N ILE A 33 5.38 -1.82 10.84
CA ILE A 33 5.32 -0.91 9.68
C ILE A 33 6.37 0.18 9.86
N THR A 34 7.31 0.27 8.92
CA THR A 34 8.42 1.22 8.96
C THR A 34 8.72 1.76 7.58
N LEU A 35 9.29 2.96 7.52
CA LEU A 35 9.83 3.55 6.30
C LEU A 35 11.34 3.37 6.27
N VAL A 36 11.86 2.77 5.21
CA VAL A 36 13.30 2.62 4.96
C VAL A 36 13.69 3.57 3.84
N GLY A 37 14.59 4.51 4.15
CA GLY A 37 14.90 5.62 3.25
C GLY A 37 13.73 6.60 3.16
N THR A 38 13.45 7.12 1.97
CA THR A 38 12.36 8.10 1.76
C THR A 38 11.07 7.48 1.24
N SER A 39 11.12 6.33 0.57
CA SER A 39 9.95 5.79 -0.15
C SER A 39 9.66 4.31 0.10
N SER A 40 10.52 3.56 0.80
CA SER A 40 10.33 2.11 0.89
C SER A 40 9.60 1.71 2.16
N LEU A 41 8.31 1.44 2.04
CA LEU A 41 7.48 0.92 3.12
C LEU A 41 7.79 -0.56 3.35
N VAL A 42 8.13 -0.91 4.58
CA VAL A 42 8.42 -2.29 5.00
C VAL A 42 7.47 -2.68 6.12
N ALA A 43 6.89 -3.86 6.01
CA ALA A 43 6.02 -4.43 7.04
C ALA A 43 6.11 -5.96 7.07
N LEU A 44 5.61 -6.58 8.12
CA LEU A 44 5.35 -8.02 8.19
C LEU A 44 3.87 -8.26 7.97
N CYS A 45 3.48 -9.02 6.95
CA CYS A 45 2.09 -9.19 6.56
C CYS A 45 1.63 -10.65 6.61
N ASN A 46 0.42 -10.86 7.12
CA ASN A 46 -0.28 -12.14 7.08
C ASN A 46 -1.09 -12.26 5.80
N ALA A 47 -1.07 -13.42 5.17
CA ALA A 47 -1.92 -13.74 4.03
C ALA A 47 -3.37 -14.01 4.43
N ASN A 48 -3.59 -14.53 5.64
CA ASN A 48 -4.90 -14.85 6.15
C ASN A 48 -5.03 -14.54 7.65
N LEU A 49 -5.96 -13.68 8.02
CA LEU A 49 -6.26 -13.35 9.41
C LEU A 49 -6.86 -14.52 10.21
N THR A 50 -7.47 -15.51 9.54
CA THR A 50 -8.10 -16.64 10.24
C THR A 50 -7.10 -17.70 10.67
N ASP A 51 -5.88 -17.68 10.14
CA ASP A 51 -4.83 -18.63 10.47
C ASP A 51 -3.87 -18.01 11.49
N GLN A 52 -4.18 -18.16 12.78
CA GLN A 52 -3.36 -17.64 13.87
C GLN A 52 -1.96 -18.28 13.95
N ASN A 53 -1.72 -19.38 13.24
CA ASN A 53 -0.42 -20.05 13.20
C ASN A 53 0.42 -19.60 12.00
N GLN A 54 -0.12 -18.75 11.13
CA GLN A 54 0.62 -18.25 9.99
C GLN A 54 1.73 -17.32 10.45
N THR A 55 2.96 -17.59 9.98
CA THR A 55 4.09 -16.68 10.19
C THR A 55 3.96 -15.46 9.28
N PRO A 56 3.96 -14.24 9.83
CA PRO A 56 3.99 -13.01 9.04
C PRO A 56 5.19 -12.99 8.09
N ARG A 57 4.97 -12.58 6.85
CA ARG A 57 6.03 -12.53 5.83
C ARG A 57 6.54 -11.11 5.66
N PRO A 58 7.87 -10.90 5.58
CA PRO A 58 8.41 -9.58 5.29
C PRO A 58 7.98 -9.14 3.89
N ASN A 59 7.50 -7.92 3.81
CA ASN A 59 7.06 -7.31 2.57
C ASN A 59 7.61 -5.89 2.41
N ARG A 60 7.77 -5.46 1.17
CA ARG A 60 8.30 -4.15 0.81
C ARG A 60 7.51 -3.58 -0.36
N LEU A 61 7.08 -2.33 -0.21
CA LEU A 61 6.41 -1.57 -1.25
C LEU A 61 7.15 -0.24 -1.44
N ASP A 62 7.44 0.11 -2.69
CA ASP A 62 7.97 1.42 -3.02
C ASP A 62 6.82 2.41 -3.18
N LEU A 63 6.70 3.35 -2.25
CA LEU A 63 5.66 4.37 -2.22
C LEU A 63 5.71 5.29 -3.45
N ASN A 64 6.83 5.37 -4.18
CA ASN A 64 6.84 6.08 -5.47
C ASN A 64 5.92 5.46 -6.52
N GLN A 65 5.50 4.19 -6.33
CA GLN A 65 4.53 3.52 -7.19
C GLN A 65 3.08 3.90 -6.84
N CYS A 66 2.83 4.33 -5.59
CA CYS A 66 1.49 4.57 -5.07
C CYS A 66 1.19 6.04 -4.75
N VAL A 67 2.21 6.85 -4.48
CA VAL A 67 2.10 8.20 -3.92
C VAL A 67 2.73 9.20 -4.86
N GLY A 68 1.97 10.25 -5.16
CA GLY A 68 2.36 11.40 -5.95
C GLY A 68 2.35 12.69 -5.13
N LEU A 69 2.66 13.77 -5.83
CA LEU A 69 2.65 15.13 -5.31
C LEU A 69 1.78 15.97 -6.24
N GLU A 70 0.72 16.55 -5.72
CA GLU A 70 0.00 17.61 -6.42
C GLU A 70 0.91 18.86 -6.40
N GLN A 71 1.41 19.21 -7.57
CA GLN A 71 2.37 20.27 -7.81
C GLN A 71 1.86 21.67 -7.47
N ASN A 72 0.56 21.98 -7.57
CA ASN A 72 0.08 23.35 -7.28
C ASN A 72 -0.07 23.58 -5.78
N THR A 73 -0.53 22.57 -5.05
CA THR A 73 -0.80 22.67 -3.60
C THR A 73 0.37 22.17 -2.74
N GLY A 74 1.30 21.39 -3.31
CA GLY A 74 2.34 20.72 -2.56
C GLY A 74 1.84 19.57 -1.69
N THR A 75 0.65 19.02 -1.97
CA THR A 75 0.02 17.98 -1.14
C THR A 75 0.31 16.57 -1.68
N LEU A 76 0.53 15.62 -0.78
CA LEU A 76 0.62 14.21 -1.13
C LEU A 76 -0.76 13.69 -1.58
N GLU A 77 -0.75 12.84 -2.60
CA GLU A 77 -1.95 12.16 -3.08
C GLU A 77 -1.62 10.73 -3.52
N PHE A 78 -2.62 9.85 -3.59
CA PHE A 78 -2.44 8.55 -4.21
C PHE A 78 -2.47 8.68 -5.72
N ALA A 79 -1.39 8.25 -6.38
CA ALA A 79 -1.24 8.31 -7.82
C ALA A 79 -0.47 7.10 -8.34
N VAL A 80 -0.89 6.58 -9.49
CA VAL A 80 -0.18 5.49 -10.18
C VAL A 80 1.16 6.02 -10.68
N ASN A 81 2.26 5.46 -10.18
CA ASN A 81 3.62 5.95 -10.44
C ASN A 81 3.82 7.43 -10.05
N GLY A 82 3.28 7.84 -8.90
CA GLY A 82 3.21 9.24 -8.50
C GLY A 82 4.56 9.95 -8.30
N LYS A 83 5.65 9.25 -7.96
CA LYS A 83 7.01 9.82 -7.84
C LYS A 83 7.12 11.06 -6.93
N PHE A 84 6.46 11.05 -5.77
CA PHE A 84 6.47 12.16 -4.80
C PHE A 84 7.89 12.59 -4.37
N THR A 85 8.88 11.70 -4.40
CA THR A 85 10.28 12.03 -4.01
C THR A 85 10.95 13.08 -4.89
N THR A 86 10.30 13.51 -5.98
CA THR A 86 10.78 14.61 -6.83
C THR A 86 10.61 15.99 -6.19
N GLY A 87 9.65 16.14 -5.26
CA GLY A 87 9.35 17.41 -4.61
C GLY A 87 9.18 17.33 -3.10
N CYS A 88 9.39 16.16 -2.49
CA CYS A 88 9.21 15.93 -1.07
C CYS A 88 10.48 15.41 -0.39
N ILE A 89 10.70 15.86 0.84
CA ILE A 89 11.81 15.49 1.74
C ILE A 89 11.29 15.18 3.14
N ASP A 90 12.18 14.73 4.03
CA ASP A 90 11.92 14.50 5.45
C ASP A 90 10.67 13.66 5.72
N CYS A 91 10.54 12.56 4.97
CA CYS A 91 9.40 11.67 5.05
C CYS A 91 9.50 10.68 6.21
N TYR A 92 8.37 10.42 6.87
CA TYR A 92 8.26 9.43 7.94
C TYR A 92 6.85 8.80 7.97
N VAL A 93 6.75 7.67 8.67
CA VAL A 93 5.45 7.03 8.97
C VAL A 93 5.19 7.06 10.47
N MET A 94 3.93 7.25 10.85
CA MET A 94 3.52 7.22 12.25
C MET A 94 2.15 6.54 12.40
N PRO A 95 1.92 5.78 13.49
CA PRO A 95 0.61 5.21 13.77
C PRO A 95 -0.40 6.32 14.11
N ILE A 96 -1.58 6.23 13.50
CA ILE A 96 -2.76 7.03 13.84
C ILE A 96 -3.52 6.29 14.92
N ASN A 97 -3.35 6.73 16.17
CA ASN A 97 -4.07 6.16 17.30
C ASN A 97 -5.48 6.75 17.36
N ASN A 98 -6.48 6.00 16.91
CA ASN A 98 -7.88 6.31 17.20
C ASN A 98 -8.15 6.05 18.68
N THR A 99 -8.10 7.08 19.51
CA THR A 99 -8.36 7.03 20.96
C THR A 99 -9.79 6.63 21.33
N ALA A 100 -10.66 6.32 20.35
CA ALA A 100 -12.09 6.06 20.54
C ALA A 100 -12.48 4.57 20.67
N THR A 101 -11.60 3.60 20.38
CA THR A 101 -11.98 2.18 20.48
C THR A 101 -10.88 1.34 21.10
N THR A 102 -11.22 0.59 22.16
CA THR A 102 -10.38 -0.37 22.89
C THR A 102 -9.98 -1.62 22.09
N GLN A 103 -10.04 -1.57 20.75
CA GLN A 103 -9.59 -2.65 19.88
C GLN A 103 -8.20 -2.35 19.35
N THR A 104 -7.26 -3.23 19.70
CA THR A 104 -5.85 -3.27 19.30
C THR A 104 -5.59 -3.40 17.79
N HIS A 105 -6.62 -3.35 16.95
CA HIS A 105 -6.55 -3.59 15.50
C HIS A 105 -7.03 -2.42 14.63
N ASN A 106 -7.34 -1.26 15.24
CA ASN A 106 -7.86 -0.08 14.52
C ASN A 106 -6.84 1.07 14.43
N SER A 107 -5.54 0.78 14.42
CA SER A 107 -4.50 1.79 14.19
C SER A 107 -4.26 1.94 12.70
N SER A 108 -4.55 3.13 12.16
CA SER A 108 -4.20 3.48 10.78
C SER A 108 -2.73 3.91 10.71
N THR A 109 -2.11 3.99 9.52
CA THR A 109 -0.74 4.52 9.39
C THR A 109 -0.74 5.81 8.57
N ALA A 110 -0.27 6.91 9.16
CA ALA A 110 0.01 8.16 8.46
C ALA A 110 1.38 8.11 7.80
N PHE A 111 1.47 8.65 6.59
CA PHE A 111 2.70 8.95 5.87
C PHE A 111 2.81 10.46 5.68
N THR A 112 3.83 11.05 6.29
CA THR A 112 4.02 12.50 6.33
C THR A 112 5.33 12.85 5.65
N CYS A 113 5.33 13.91 4.84
CA CYS A 113 6.52 14.47 4.20
C CYS A 113 6.44 16.00 4.20
N ALA A 114 7.60 16.64 4.06
CA ALA A 114 7.70 18.06 3.76
C ALA A 114 7.86 18.24 2.24
N CYS A 115 6.89 18.86 1.58
CA CYS A 115 6.80 18.93 0.11
C CYS A 115 6.79 20.36 -0.43
N LEU A 116 7.45 20.58 -1.55
CA LEU A 116 7.52 21.87 -2.23
C LEU A 116 6.48 21.95 -3.35
N PRO A 117 5.60 22.96 -3.35
CA PRO A 117 4.79 23.26 -4.53
C PRO A 117 5.68 23.73 -5.69
N TYR A 118 5.37 23.30 -6.92
CA TYR A 118 6.20 23.51 -8.11
C TYR A 118 6.17 24.97 -8.62
N GLN A 119 5.19 25.77 -8.21
CA GLN A 119 5.10 27.18 -8.59
C GLN A 119 5.07 28.06 -7.35
N GLY A 120 5.83 29.16 -7.40
CA GLY A 120 5.76 30.30 -6.48
C GLY A 120 4.43 31.04 -6.54
N TYR A 121 3.32 30.30 -6.62
CA TYR A 121 1.97 30.79 -6.44
C TYR A 121 1.84 31.17 -4.97
N LEU A 122 1.59 32.46 -4.75
CA LEU A 122 1.26 33.13 -3.49
C LEU A 122 2.34 33.92 -2.76
N GLY A 123 3.55 34.15 -3.30
CA GLY A 123 4.49 35.09 -2.65
C GLY A 123 4.81 34.78 -1.18
N GLN A 124 4.49 33.55 -0.75
CA GLN A 124 4.94 32.93 0.48
C GLN A 124 6.26 32.28 0.15
N ASP A 125 7.25 32.53 1.00
CA ASP A 125 8.57 31.96 0.95
C ASP A 125 8.50 30.47 0.57
N ASN A 126 9.33 30.02 -0.39
CA ASN A 126 9.43 28.66 -0.93
C ASN A 126 9.78 27.62 0.17
N HIS A 127 8.90 27.44 1.13
CA HIS A 127 9.07 26.57 2.27
C HIS A 127 8.32 25.27 2.02
N PRO A 128 8.95 24.12 2.30
CA PRO A 128 8.26 22.84 2.28
C PRO A 128 7.03 22.87 3.20
N LEU A 129 5.89 22.46 2.66
CA LEU A 129 4.65 22.24 3.41
C LEU A 129 4.65 20.82 3.94
N GLU A 130 4.38 20.65 5.23
CA GLU A 130 4.12 19.33 5.79
C GLU A 130 2.73 18.84 5.34
N THR A 131 2.70 17.68 4.69
CA THR A 131 1.49 17.05 4.17
C THR A 131 1.46 15.59 4.59
N THR A 132 0.27 15.10 4.91
CA THR A 132 0.06 13.76 5.47
C THR A 132 -0.97 13.00 4.65
N LEU A 133 -0.68 11.74 4.36
CA LEU A 133 -1.55 10.80 3.66
C LEU A 133 -1.82 9.59 4.56
N ASN A 134 -3.07 9.14 4.66
CA ASN A 134 -3.39 7.92 5.37
C ASN A 134 -3.13 6.70 4.45
N LEU A 135 -2.13 5.88 4.77
CA LEU A 135 -1.70 4.78 3.92
C LEU A 135 -2.74 3.68 3.75
N ASP A 136 -3.66 3.48 4.71
CA ASP A 136 -4.73 2.48 4.59
C ASP A 136 -5.79 2.84 3.53
N GLU A 137 -5.80 4.08 3.04
CA GLU A 137 -6.74 4.49 1.98
C GLU A 137 -6.27 4.09 0.57
N GLY A 138 -4.99 3.77 0.40
CA GLY A 138 -4.41 3.49 -0.91
C GLY A 138 -3.39 2.34 -0.95
N ILE A 139 -3.14 1.68 0.19
CA ILE A 139 -2.30 0.47 0.28
C ILE A 139 -3.10 -0.66 0.92
N GLY A 140 -3.19 -1.77 0.19
CA GLY A 140 -3.80 -3.00 0.67
C GLY A 140 -2.80 -4.13 0.86
N ASN A 141 -3.24 -5.16 1.57
CA ASN A 141 -2.53 -6.45 1.65
C ASN A 141 -3.29 -7.50 0.83
N PHE A 142 -2.60 -8.04 -0.18
CA PHE A 142 -3.10 -9.08 -1.06
C PHE A 142 -2.32 -10.37 -0.81
N ASN A 143 -2.91 -11.28 -0.04
CA ASN A 143 -2.30 -12.59 0.27
C ASN A 143 -0.86 -12.49 0.82
N GLY A 144 -0.63 -11.54 1.75
CA GLY A 144 0.67 -11.29 2.37
C GLY A 144 1.59 -10.37 1.57
N VAL A 145 1.07 -9.76 0.50
CA VAL A 145 1.79 -8.84 -0.38
C VAL A 145 1.20 -7.44 -0.34
N LEU A 146 2.01 -6.45 0.03
CA LEU A 146 1.61 -5.04 -0.02
C LEU A 146 1.44 -4.60 -1.47
N LYS A 147 0.33 -3.91 -1.76
CA LYS A 147 0.04 -3.39 -3.09
C LYS A 147 -0.59 -2.01 -3.00
N CYS A 148 -0.28 -1.15 -3.97
CA CYS A 148 -1.09 0.03 -4.23
C CYS A 148 -2.48 -0.43 -4.70
N ILE A 149 -3.53 0.04 -4.05
CA ILE A 149 -4.91 -0.21 -4.48
C ILE A 149 -5.48 0.98 -5.27
N GLY A 150 -4.71 2.07 -5.39
CA GLY A 150 -5.10 3.30 -6.04
C GLY A 150 -5.91 4.19 -5.10
N GLY A 151 -5.80 5.51 -5.29
CA GLY A 151 -6.67 6.46 -4.60
C GLY A 151 -8.05 6.43 -5.24
N PHE A 152 -9.09 6.14 -4.46
CA PHE A 152 -10.43 6.59 -4.82
C PHE A 152 -10.40 8.12 -4.88
N THR A 153 -10.29 8.69 -6.08
CA THR A 153 -10.60 10.11 -6.31
C THR A 153 -12.11 10.27 -6.25
N GLY A 154 -12.65 10.22 -5.03
CA GLY A 154 -14.07 10.35 -4.74
C GLY A 154 -14.37 11.63 -3.98
N SER A 155 -14.22 12.78 -4.63
CA SER A 155 -15.00 14.00 -4.36
C SER A 155 -14.68 15.08 -5.39
#